data_AF-A0A2N2HCC9-F1
#
_entry.id   AF-A0A2N2HCC9-F1
#
_cell.length_a   1.000
_cell.length_b   1.000
_cell.length_c   1.000
_cell.angle_alpha   90.00
_cell.angle_beta   90.00
_cell.angle_gamma   90.00
#
_symmetry.space_group_name_H-M   'P 1'
#
loop_
_entity.id
_entity.type
_entity.pdbx_description
1 polymer ?
#
loop_
_entity_poly.entity_id
_entity_poly.type
_entity_poly.pdbx_seq_one_letter_code
_entity_poly.pdbx_strand_id
1 'polypeptide(L)'
;MPADTHHARITPTGNDGRCLDTAQMEKLEQSFLSWADAPLRSDTRRSRERILAIFLLIRNTGARLNEVLSLKPSDIDFKNHMVQLCKGGAKRSGPCREVEISEALSSELDKILNGPEKKSAPRGIFQVDPGHVRRKFYERAEAVGIPRELGTPDAIRRSRAVELLQNNMPIPVVQKILGHGTPNLVASYVEFSNDEMKQVARYFVDKETSRKTSARNAFFGKISRIRKGDIQSVIEILSVAGHTVVAVITNDSLSRLGLRPGAMIIAEVKAPWVTVYKSDKEPNSTAQNSFRGIVQRITRGKVASEVVVRVADGLELCSIITEESRQRIDIRENDEVWVGFNAFSVVLHVD
;
A
#
# COMPACT_ATOMS: atom_id res chain seq x y z
N MET A 1 -0.65 -44.81 -9.44
CA MET A 1 -1.82 -43.89 -9.49
C MET A 1 -1.83 -43.06 -8.21
N PRO A 2 -1.22 -41.88 -8.18
CA PRO A 2 -1.40 -40.93 -7.10
C PRO A 2 -2.43 -39.85 -7.49
N ALA A 3 -3.22 -39.46 -6.49
CA ALA A 3 -4.39 -38.61 -6.60
C ALA A 3 -4.06 -37.16 -6.97
N ASP A 4 -4.86 -36.61 -7.89
CA ASP A 4 -4.90 -35.20 -8.26
C ASP A 4 -5.25 -34.32 -7.05
N THR A 5 -4.25 -33.64 -6.49
CA THR A 5 -4.46 -32.47 -5.64
C THR A 5 -4.68 -31.25 -6.53
N HIS A 6 -5.95 -30.98 -6.84
CA HIS A 6 -6.40 -29.72 -7.41
C HIS A 6 -6.05 -28.56 -6.46
N HIS A 7 -4.89 -27.93 -6.68
CA HIS A 7 -4.62 -26.60 -6.16
C HIS A 7 -5.64 -25.64 -6.78
N ALA A 8 -6.50 -25.06 -5.94
CA ALA A 8 -7.44 -24.03 -6.35
C ALA A 8 -6.64 -22.87 -6.96
N ARG A 9 -6.71 -22.79 -8.30
CA ARG A 9 -6.21 -21.68 -9.09
C ARG A 9 -6.85 -20.40 -8.58
N ILE A 10 -6.05 -19.46 -8.08
CA ILE A 10 -6.43 -18.05 -8.14
C ILE A 10 -6.08 -17.57 -9.55
N THR A 11 -6.82 -18.09 -10.53
CA THR A 11 -6.96 -17.43 -11.84
C THR A 11 -7.93 -16.26 -11.65
N PRO A 12 -7.60 -15.04 -12.09
CA PRO A 12 -8.61 -14.01 -12.27
C PRO A 12 -9.41 -14.37 -13.54
N THR A 13 -10.31 -15.35 -13.41
CA THR A 13 -11.41 -15.51 -14.36
C THR A 13 -12.50 -14.54 -13.92
N GLY A 14 -12.90 -13.68 -14.85
CA GLY A 14 -13.64 -12.45 -14.59
C GLY A 14 -14.91 -12.64 -13.76
N ASN A 15 -15.02 -11.82 -12.71
CA ASN A 15 -16.31 -11.34 -12.23
C ASN A 15 -16.13 -9.95 -11.56
N ASP A 16 -16.25 -8.91 -12.39
CA ASP A 16 -16.84 -7.57 -12.14
C ASP A 16 -16.75 -6.95 -10.72
N GLY A 17 -15.55 -6.91 -10.13
CA GLY A 17 -15.26 -6.20 -8.87
C GLY A 17 -14.91 -4.73 -9.11
N ARG A 18 -15.86 -3.92 -9.58
CA ARG A 18 -15.65 -2.51 -9.95
C ARG A 18 -14.99 -1.74 -8.79
N CYS A 19 -13.73 -1.35 -8.99
CA CYS A 19 -12.99 -0.40 -8.16
C CYS A 19 -12.79 0.89 -8.95
N LEU A 20 -12.68 2.02 -8.26
CA LEU A 20 -12.33 3.27 -8.92
C LEU A 20 -10.85 3.25 -9.28
N ASP A 21 -10.53 3.65 -10.51
CA ASP A 21 -9.15 4.00 -10.86
C ASP A 21 -8.72 5.32 -10.20
N THR A 22 -7.44 5.67 -10.29
CA THR A 22 -6.88 6.88 -9.68
C THR A 22 -7.61 8.15 -10.13
N ALA A 23 -7.92 8.27 -11.43
CA ALA A 23 -8.56 9.47 -11.98
C ALA A 23 -10.03 9.59 -11.55
N GLN A 24 -10.76 8.47 -11.52
CA GLN A 24 -12.11 8.41 -11.00
C GLN A 24 -12.15 8.74 -9.51
N MET A 25 -11.17 8.25 -8.74
CA MET A 25 -11.07 8.54 -7.32
C MET A 25 -10.78 10.01 -7.04
N GLU A 26 -9.85 10.62 -7.78
CA GLU A 26 -9.58 12.06 -7.70
C GLU A 26 -10.82 12.90 -8.04
N LYS A 27 -11.53 12.56 -9.12
CA LYS A 27 -12.81 13.22 -9.48
C LYS A 27 -13.85 13.10 -8.38
N LEU A 28 -13.98 11.92 -7.78
CA LEU A 28 -14.92 11.69 -6.69
C LEU A 28 -14.57 12.55 -5.47
N GLU A 29 -13.30 12.59 -5.07
CA GLU A 29 -12.83 13.42 -3.97
C GLU A 29 -13.13 14.91 -4.21
N GLN A 30 -12.84 15.42 -5.40
CA GLN A 30 -13.18 16.80 -5.78
C GLN A 30 -14.70 17.07 -5.74
N SER A 31 -15.53 16.09 -6.10
CA SER A 31 -16.99 16.17 -5.97
C SER A 31 -17.44 16.35 -4.52
N PHE A 32 -16.78 15.68 -3.57
CA PHE A 32 -17.06 15.85 -2.14
C PHE A 32 -16.57 17.20 -1.61
N LEU A 33 -15.34 17.61 -1.95
CA LEU A 33 -14.75 18.87 -1.51
C LEU A 33 -15.59 20.08 -1.96
N SER A 34 -15.85 20.19 -3.26
CA SER A 34 -16.66 21.28 -3.83
C SER A 34 -18.09 21.30 -3.27
N TRP A 35 -18.70 20.12 -3.08
CA TRP A 35 -20.02 20.01 -2.50
C TRP A 35 -20.07 20.47 -1.04
N ALA A 36 -19.04 20.15 -0.25
CA ALA A 36 -18.96 20.55 1.14
C ALA A 36 -18.83 22.07 1.31
N ASP A 37 -18.05 22.71 0.44
CA ASP A 37 -17.77 24.15 0.51
C ASP A 37 -18.90 25.03 -0.06
N ALA A 38 -19.65 24.52 -1.04
CA ALA A 38 -20.68 25.27 -1.77
C ALA A 38 -21.77 26.01 -0.93
N PRO A 39 -22.26 25.52 0.22
CA PRO A 39 -23.29 26.23 0.99
C PRO A 39 -22.77 27.51 1.64
N LEU A 40 -23.58 28.58 1.54
CA LEU A 40 -23.36 29.83 2.27
C LEU A 40 -23.77 29.75 3.74
N ARG A 41 -24.74 28.89 4.08
CA ARG A 41 -25.22 28.72 5.47
C ARG A 41 -24.30 27.76 6.22
N SER A 42 -23.79 28.20 7.36
CA SER A 42 -22.81 27.46 8.19
C SER A 42 -23.34 26.13 8.72
N ASP A 43 -24.64 26.02 9.01
CA ASP A 43 -25.29 24.78 9.45
C ASP A 43 -25.27 23.69 8.35
N THR A 44 -25.54 24.09 7.12
CA THR A 44 -25.56 23.23 5.94
C THR A 44 -24.15 22.83 5.56
N ARG A 45 -23.20 23.77 5.58
CA ARG A 45 -21.78 23.50 5.37
C ARG A 45 -21.27 22.46 6.36
N ARG A 46 -21.54 22.67 7.65
CA ARG A 46 -21.16 21.72 8.72
C ARG A 46 -21.74 20.32 8.50
N SER A 47 -22.99 20.22 8.05
CA SER A 47 -23.59 18.92 7.73
C SER A 47 -22.84 18.19 6.62
N ARG A 48 -22.42 18.91 5.58
CA ARG A 48 -21.67 18.33 4.44
C ARG A 48 -20.23 18.02 4.79
N GLU A 49 -19.56 18.87 5.55
CA GLU A 49 -18.21 18.65 6.08
C GLU A 49 -18.13 17.35 6.90
N ARG A 50 -19.17 17.00 7.67
CA ARG A 50 -19.25 15.70 8.36
C ARG A 50 -19.21 14.52 7.39
N ILE A 51 -19.94 14.61 6.29
CA ILE A 51 -19.97 13.57 5.25
C ILE A 51 -18.62 13.53 4.50
N LEU A 52 -18.02 14.69 4.22
CA LEU A 52 -16.67 14.79 3.66
C LEU A 52 -15.64 14.12 4.57
N ALA A 53 -15.64 14.38 5.88
CA ALA A 53 -14.73 13.72 6.82
C ALA A 53 -14.90 12.19 6.82
N ILE A 54 -16.15 11.69 6.75
CA ILE A 54 -16.42 10.25 6.63
C ILE A 54 -15.83 9.68 5.33
N PHE A 55 -16.02 10.39 4.21
CA PHE A 55 -15.44 10.01 2.92
C PHE A 55 -13.91 9.97 2.98
N LEU A 56 -13.26 11.05 3.45
CA LEU A 56 -11.81 11.16 3.54
C LEU A 56 -11.21 10.06 4.42
N LEU A 57 -11.85 9.75 5.54
CA LEU A 57 -11.42 8.65 6.42
C LEU A 57 -11.49 7.30 5.70
N ILE A 58 -12.61 6.96 5.04
CA ILE A 58 -12.73 5.69 4.30
C ILE A 58 -11.72 5.62 3.15
N ARG A 59 -11.59 6.70 2.39
CA ARG A 59 -10.70 6.85 1.23
C ARG A 59 -9.23 6.62 1.58
N ASN A 60 -8.77 7.12 2.73
CA ASN A 60 -7.33 7.11 3.06
C ASN A 60 -6.95 5.98 4.01
N THR A 61 -7.84 5.60 4.94
CA THR A 61 -7.55 4.52 5.92
C THR A 61 -8.07 3.16 5.48
N GLY A 62 -8.94 3.12 4.46
CA GLY A 62 -9.67 1.91 4.09
C GLY A 62 -10.64 1.45 5.18
N ALA A 63 -11.05 2.29 6.14
CA ALA A 63 -12.00 1.92 7.19
C ALA A 63 -13.36 1.45 6.63
N ARG A 64 -14.04 0.56 7.35
CA ARG A 64 -15.46 0.25 7.05
C ARG A 64 -16.33 1.41 7.51
N LEU A 65 -17.46 1.62 6.83
CA LEU A 65 -18.42 2.67 7.21
C LEU A 65 -18.76 2.63 8.71
N ASN A 66 -19.11 1.46 9.25
CA ASN A 66 -19.51 1.35 10.65
C ASN A 66 -18.36 1.58 11.65
N GLU A 67 -17.10 1.39 11.24
CA GLU A 67 -15.93 1.74 12.06
C GLU A 67 -15.84 3.26 12.15
N VAL A 68 -15.95 3.95 11.00
CA VAL A 68 -15.91 5.42 10.94
C VAL A 68 -17.07 6.06 11.71
N LEU A 69 -18.30 5.54 11.55
CA LEU A 69 -19.47 6.07 12.26
C LEU A 69 -19.41 5.88 13.79
N SER A 70 -18.51 5.00 14.26
CA SER A 70 -18.29 4.74 15.69
C SER A 70 -17.09 5.50 16.28
N LEU A 71 -16.40 6.30 15.46
CA LEU A 71 -15.27 7.10 15.91
C LEU A 71 -15.69 8.20 16.89
N LYS A 72 -14.83 8.43 17.86
CA LYS A 72 -14.84 9.58 18.76
C LYS A 72 -13.72 10.55 18.33
N PRO A 73 -13.84 11.85 18.61
CA PRO A 73 -12.76 12.80 18.32
C PRO A 73 -11.42 12.42 18.94
N SER A 74 -11.44 11.77 20.12
CA SER A 74 -10.24 11.27 20.82
C SER A 74 -9.55 10.09 20.13
N ASP A 75 -10.17 9.45 19.14
CA ASP A 75 -9.56 8.35 18.40
C ASP A 75 -8.67 8.84 17.25
N ILE A 76 -8.67 10.15 16.99
CA ILE A 76 -7.83 10.79 15.96
C ILE A 76 -6.75 11.57 16.70
N ASP A 77 -5.51 11.11 16.59
CA ASP A 77 -4.34 11.78 17.11
C ASP A 77 -3.74 12.65 16.00
N PHE A 78 -4.07 13.94 16.02
CA PHE A 78 -3.57 14.90 15.03
C PHE A 78 -2.08 15.21 15.16
N LYS A 79 -1.48 14.94 16.32
CA LYS A 79 -0.05 15.19 16.57
C LYS A 79 0.81 14.08 15.98
N ASN A 80 0.37 12.84 16.13
CA ASN A 80 1.08 11.67 15.62
C ASN A 80 0.51 11.17 14.28
N HIS A 81 -0.51 11.84 13.73
CA HIS A 81 -1.18 11.50 12.48
C HIS A 81 -1.73 10.06 12.46
N MET A 82 -2.39 9.65 13.55
CA MET A 82 -2.92 8.29 13.73
C MET A 82 -4.44 8.29 13.93
N VAL A 83 -5.11 7.26 13.41
CA VAL A 83 -6.54 7.01 13.64
C VAL A 83 -6.74 5.61 14.23
N GLN A 84 -7.44 5.53 15.36
CA GLN A 84 -7.79 4.26 16.00
C GLN A 84 -9.16 3.76 15.54
N LEU A 85 -9.16 2.67 14.76
CA LEU A 85 -10.36 2.04 14.20
C LEU A 85 -10.72 0.78 14.97
N CYS A 86 -11.92 0.75 15.56
CA CYS A 86 -12.39 -0.39 16.36
C CYS A 86 -13.58 -1.10 15.71
N LYS A 87 -13.57 -2.43 15.76
CA LYS A 87 -14.75 -3.25 15.44
C LYS A 87 -15.74 -3.25 16.62
N GLY A 88 -17.01 -3.57 16.34
CA GLY A 88 -18.05 -3.72 17.36
C GLY A 88 -18.92 -2.47 17.59
N GLY A 89 -18.87 -1.49 16.68
CA GLY A 89 -19.77 -0.34 16.71
C GLY A 89 -19.56 0.56 17.95
N ALA A 90 -20.62 1.21 18.41
CA ALA A 90 -20.59 2.12 19.56
C ALA A 90 -20.11 1.45 20.88
N LYS A 91 -20.25 0.13 21.01
CA LYS A 91 -19.82 -0.64 22.18
C LYS A 91 -18.35 -1.09 22.13
N ARG A 92 -17.64 -0.86 21.01
CA ARG A 92 -16.22 -1.24 20.78
C ARG A 92 -15.86 -2.64 21.29
N SER A 93 -16.72 -3.61 21.04
CA SER A 93 -16.55 -4.97 21.55
C SER A 93 -15.56 -5.83 20.75
N GLY A 94 -14.88 -5.27 19.75
CA GLY A 94 -13.98 -5.98 18.86
C GLY A 94 -12.57 -5.39 18.83
N PRO A 95 -11.63 -6.06 18.12
CA PRO A 95 -10.26 -5.61 18.04
C PRO A 95 -10.17 -4.23 17.41
N CYS A 96 -9.33 -3.38 18.00
CA CYS A 96 -8.95 -2.09 17.46
C CYS A 96 -7.64 -2.20 16.69
N ARG A 97 -7.48 -1.35 15.69
CA ARG A 97 -6.23 -1.17 14.95
C ARG A 97 -5.93 0.31 14.79
N GLU A 98 -4.66 0.62 14.75
CA GLU A 98 -4.19 1.97 14.48
C GLU A 98 -3.79 2.04 13.00
N VAL A 99 -4.24 3.10 12.33
CA VAL A 99 -3.91 3.38 10.94
C VAL A 99 -3.32 4.77 10.85
N GLU A 100 -2.16 4.86 10.21
CA GLU A 100 -1.48 6.12 9.96
C GLU A 100 -2.13 6.87 8.79
N ILE A 101 -2.19 8.18 8.91
CA ILE A 101 -2.70 9.10 7.90
C ILE A 101 -1.64 10.13 7.55
N SER A 102 -1.72 10.71 6.35
CA SER A 102 -0.80 11.76 5.97
C SER A 102 -1.01 13.03 6.81
N GLU A 103 0.05 13.81 6.99
CA GLU A 103 -0.01 15.13 7.64
C GLU A 103 -1.06 16.04 6.99
N ALA A 104 -1.13 16.03 5.65
CA ALA A 104 -2.11 16.79 4.88
C ALA A 104 -3.56 16.39 5.24
N LEU A 105 -3.86 15.09 5.31
CA LEU A 105 -5.18 14.61 5.71
C LEU A 105 -5.46 14.95 7.19
N SER A 106 -4.46 14.80 8.06
CA SER A 106 -4.58 15.14 9.48
C SER A 106 -4.95 16.61 9.65
N SER A 107 -4.27 17.52 8.94
CA SER A 107 -4.57 18.95 8.95
C SER A 107 -5.98 19.24 8.41
N GLU A 108 -6.39 18.59 7.34
CA GLU A 108 -7.72 18.78 6.75
C GLU A 108 -8.83 18.29 7.69
N LEU A 109 -8.65 17.12 8.30
CA LEU A 109 -9.56 16.61 9.32
C LEU A 109 -9.59 17.55 10.54
N ASP A 110 -8.46 18.09 11.00
CA ASP A 110 -8.43 19.02 12.12
C ASP A 110 -9.21 20.31 11.81
N LYS A 111 -9.07 20.86 10.60
CA LYS A 111 -9.89 21.99 10.13
C LYS A 111 -11.38 21.64 10.14
N ILE A 112 -11.76 20.49 9.60
CA ILE A 112 -13.16 20.01 9.54
C ILE A 112 -13.72 19.70 10.93
N LEU A 113 -12.90 19.26 11.90
CA LEU A 113 -13.35 18.79 13.22
C LEU A 113 -13.23 19.88 14.31
N ASN A 114 -12.16 20.69 14.30
CA ASN A 114 -11.79 21.64 15.36
C ASN A 114 -11.67 23.13 14.94
N GLY A 115 -11.82 23.47 13.65
CA GLY A 115 -11.78 24.86 13.15
C GLY A 115 -12.65 25.92 13.89
N PRO A 116 -12.31 27.22 13.74
CA PRO A 116 -12.69 28.32 14.64
C PRO A 116 -14.18 28.70 14.69
N GLU A 117 -15.00 28.30 13.71
CA GLU A 117 -16.44 28.62 13.69
C GLU A 117 -17.28 27.75 14.68
N LYS A 118 -16.64 26.98 15.57
CA LYS A 118 -17.29 25.88 16.32
C LYS A 118 -17.58 26.23 17.77
N LYS A 119 -18.79 26.76 18.03
CA LYS A 119 -19.27 27.17 19.36
C LYS A 119 -19.71 26.03 20.31
N SER A 120 -19.58 24.76 19.95
CA SER A 120 -19.93 23.67 20.88
C SER A 120 -19.19 22.37 20.59
N ALA A 121 -18.73 21.73 21.67
CA ALA A 121 -18.04 20.45 21.65
C ALA A 121 -18.85 19.44 20.83
N PRO A 122 -18.22 18.78 19.86
CA PRO A 122 -18.97 18.09 18.83
C PRO A 122 -19.34 16.68 19.31
N ARG A 123 -20.41 16.58 20.12
CA ARG A 123 -20.99 15.27 20.44
C ARG A 123 -21.55 14.66 19.16
N GLY A 124 -20.93 13.57 18.71
CA GLY A 124 -21.44 12.73 17.61
C GLY A 124 -21.16 13.21 16.18
N ILE A 125 -19.97 13.78 15.89
CA ILE A 125 -19.58 14.15 14.50
C ILE A 125 -19.87 13.02 13.52
N PHE A 126 -19.43 11.81 13.87
CA PHE A 126 -19.58 10.64 13.01
C PHE A 126 -20.89 9.87 13.27
N GLN A 127 -21.73 10.29 14.22
CA GLN A 127 -23.05 9.71 14.45
C GLN A 127 -24.02 10.23 13.38
N VAL A 128 -23.96 9.62 12.21
CA VAL A 128 -24.84 9.87 11.06
C VAL A 128 -25.52 8.56 10.69
N ASP A 129 -26.78 8.65 10.27
CA ASP A 129 -27.50 7.49 9.73
C ASP A 129 -26.72 6.87 8.54
N PRO A 130 -26.41 5.55 8.58
CA PRO A 130 -25.67 4.89 7.50
C PRO A 130 -26.37 4.97 6.14
N GLY A 131 -27.71 5.01 6.10
CA GLY A 131 -28.49 5.18 4.88
C GLY A 131 -28.30 6.56 4.26
N HIS A 132 -28.32 7.61 5.09
CA HIS A 132 -28.02 8.98 4.67
C HIS A 132 -26.61 9.10 4.08
N VAL A 133 -25.59 8.53 4.74
CA VAL A 133 -24.21 8.55 4.24
C VAL A 133 -24.13 7.88 2.87
N ARG A 134 -24.65 6.65 2.74
CA ARG A 134 -24.68 5.92 1.46
C ARG A 134 -25.34 6.74 0.36
N ARG A 135 -26.49 7.36 0.65
CA ARG A 135 -27.19 8.22 -0.32
C ARG A 135 -26.33 9.39 -0.79
N LYS A 136 -25.65 10.10 0.13
CA LYS A 136 -24.76 11.20 -0.25
C LYS A 136 -23.57 10.74 -1.08
N PHE A 137 -23.04 9.57 -0.79
CA PHE A 137 -21.98 8.96 -1.58
C PHE A 137 -22.43 8.66 -3.02
N TYR A 138 -23.63 8.12 -3.21
CA TYR A 138 -24.21 7.92 -4.55
C TYR A 138 -24.40 9.24 -5.29
N GLU A 139 -25.02 10.23 -4.64
CA GLU A 139 -25.24 11.55 -5.22
C GLU A 139 -23.92 12.24 -5.66
N ARG A 140 -22.81 12.03 -4.92
CA ARG A 140 -21.49 12.59 -5.28
C ARG A 140 -20.84 11.87 -6.45
N ALA A 141 -20.98 10.55 -6.53
CA ALA A 141 -20.47 9.77 -7.66
C ALA A 141 -21.21 10.10 -8.96
N GLU A 142 -22.55 10.09 -8.92
CA GLU A 142 -23.40 10.39 -10.09
C GLU A 142 -23.15 11.82 -10.61
N ALA A 143 -22.89 12.79 -9.72
CA ALA A 143 -22.59 14.17 -10.09
C ALA A 143 -21.33 14.36 -10.95
N VAL A 144 -20.41 13.38 -10.98
CA VAL A 144 -19.19 13.39 -11.81
C VAL A 144 -19.17 12.27 -12.84
N GLY A 145 -20.33 11.67 -13.13
CA GLY A 145 -20.48 10.61 -14.12
C GLY A 145 -19.92 9.25 -13.69
N ILE A 146 -19.69 9.03 -12.39
CA ILE A 146 -19.26 7.74 -11.86
C ILE A 146 -20.51 6.91 -11.54
N PRO A 147 -20.59 5.64 -12.00
CA PRO A 147 -21.70 4.73 -11.68
C PRO A 147 -21.96 4.62 -10.18
N ARG A 148 -23.24 4.54 -9.81
CA ARG A 148 -23.67 4.49 -8.40
C ARG A 148 -23.01 3.36 -7.60
N GLU A 149 -22.80 2.20 -8.23
CA GLU A 149 -22.17 1.04 -7.57
C GLU A 149 -20.74 1.34 -7.11
N LEU A 150 -20.02 2.17 -7.86
CA LEU A 150 -18.67 2.63 -7.56
C LEU A 150 -18.63 3.70 -6.47
N GLY A 151 -19.71 4.45 -6.28
CA GLY A 151 -19.82 5.42 -5.19
C GLY A 151 -19.95 4.81 -3.80
N THR A 152 -20.15 3.49 -3.65
CA THR A 152 -20.40 2.88 -2.34
C THR A 152 -19.19 2.99 -1.39
N PRO A 153 -19.39 3.13 -0.06
CA PRO A 153 -18.31 3.06 0.93
C PRO A 153 -17.41 1.82 0.76
N ASP A 154 -17.99 0.67 0.43
CA ASP A 154 -17.24 -0.57 0.22
C ASP A 154 -16.42 -0.54 -1.09
N ALA A 155 -16.93 0.07 -2.16
CA ALA A 155 -16.16 0.25 -3.40
C ALA A 155 -14.98 1.20 -3.19
N ILE A 156 -15.16 2.31 -2.48
CA ILE A 156 -14.08 3.23 -2.14
C ILE A 156 -13.03 2.53 -1.26
N ARG A 157 -13.46 1.77 -0.25
CA ARG A 157 -12.56 0.96 0.59
C ARG A 157 -11.77 -0.07 -0.23
N ARG A 158 -12.42 -0.79 -1.16
CA ARG A 158 -11.73 -1.73 -2.05
C ARG A 158 -10.73 -1.02 -2.95
N SER A 159 -11.08 0.15 -3.45
CA SER A 159 -10.19 0.97 -4.29
C SER A 159 -8.94 1.40 -3.51
N ARG A 160 -9.08 1.78 -2.23
CA ARG A 160 -7.92 2.03 -1.35
C ARG A 160 -7.06 0.78 -1.16
N ALA A 161 -7.67 -0.39 -0.98
CA ALA A 161 -6.92 -1.64 -0.87
C ALA A 161 -6.09 -1.93 -2.14
N VAL A 162 -6.69 -1.75 -3.32
CA VAL A 162 -6.02 -1.92 -4.61
C VAL A 162 -4.90 -0.90 -4.78
N GLU A 163 -5.12 0.36 -4.43
CA GLU A 163 -4.11 1.43 -4.49
C GLU A 163 -2.90 1.15 -3.59
N LEU A 164 -3.12 0.70 -2.35
CA LEU A 164 -2.03 0.32 -1.45
C LEU A 164 -1.17 -0.82 -2.03
N LEU A 165 -1.80 -1.82 -2.65
CA LEU A 165 -1.11 -2.92 -3.31
C LEU A 165 -0.35 -2.45 -4.56
N GLN A 166 -0.97 -1.59 -5.39
CA GLN A 166 -0.33 -1.00 -6.57
C GLN A 166 0.88 -0.11 -6.20
N ASN A 167 0.89 0.46 -5.00
CA ASN A 167 2.02 1.18 -4.44
C ASN A 167 3.07 0.25 -3.80
N ASN A 168 3.01 -1.06 -4.03
CA ASN A 168 3.94 -2.07 -3.52
C ASN A 168 3.97 -2.22 -2.00
N MET A 169 2.91 -1.80 -1.30
CA MET A 169 2.82 -2.06 0.14
C MET A 169 2.66 -3.58 0.37
N PRO A 170 3.47 -4.20 1.25
CA PRO A 170 3.39 -5.64 1.51
C PRO A 170 1.98 -6.06 1.95
N ILE A 171 1.46 -7.16 1.40
CA ILE A 171 0.12 -7.69 1.70
C ILE A 171 -0.15 -7.78 3.22
N PRO A 172 0.76 -8.27 4.08
CA PRO A 172 0.50 -8.34 5.52
C PRO A 172 0.24 -6.97 6.15
N VAL A 173 0.90 -5.92 5.66
CA VAL A 173 0.69 -4.53 6.12
C VAL A 173 -0.66 -4.02 5.62
N VAL A 174 -1.02 -4.27 4.36
CA VAL A 174 -2.32 -3.91 3.79
C VAL A 174 -3.46 -4.61 4.55
N GLN A 175 -3.33 -5.92 4.81
CA GLN A 175 -4.30 -6.70 5.58
C GLN A 175 -4.50 -6.14 6.98
N LYS A 176 -3.40 -5.74 7.64
CA LYS A 176 -3.45 -5.07 8.95
C LYS A 176 -4.17 -3.73 8.87
N ILE A 177 -3.85 -2.85 7.93
CA ILE A 177 -4.51 -1.54 7.73
C ILE A 177 -6.01 -1.73 7.51
N LEU A 178 -6.41 -2.73 6.71
CA LEU A 178 -7.81 -3.00 6.43
C LEU A 178 -8.51 -3.78 7.56
N GLY A 179 -7.78 -4.40 8.47
CA GLY A 179 -8.32 -5.22 9.56
C GLY A 179 -8.84 -6.59 9.10
N HIS A 180 -8.22 -7.16 8.05
CA HIS A 180 -8.40 -8.56 7.64
C HIS A 180 -7.42 -9.42 8.46
N GLY A 181 -7.96 -10.26 9.34
CA GLY A 181 -7.19 -10.95 10.38
C GLY A 181 -6.68 -12.34 9.99
N THR A 182 -6.24 -12.55 8.76
CA THR A 182 -5.60 -13.83 8.40
C THR A 182 -4.08 -13.64 8.40
N PRO A 183 -3.34 -14.31 9.30
CA PRO A 183 -1.88 -14.35 9.23
C PRO A 183 -1.48 -15.00 7.90
N ASN A 184 -0.57 -14.39 7.15
CA ASN A 184 0.03 -15.06 6.00
C ASN A 184 0.84 -16.25 6.54
N LEU A 185 0.56 -17.46 6.04
CA LEU A 185 1.09 -18.75 6.51
C LEU A 185 2.60 -18.97 6.23
N VAL A 186 3.32 -17.93 5.82
CA VAL A 186 4.77 -18.06 5.61
C VAL A 186 5.42 -18.07 6.99
N ALA A 187 5.57 -19.29 7.52
CA ALA A 187 6.37 -19.65 8.68
C ALA A 187 7.87 -19.41 8.40
N SER A 188 8.23 -18.21 7.97
CA SER A 188 9.60 -17.74 8.06
C SER A 188 9.84 -17.38 9.51
N TYR A 189 10.91 -17.90 10.11
CA TYR A 189 11.33 -17.84 11.52
C TYR A 189 11.44 -16.44 12.18
N VAL A 190 10.89 -15.40 11.56
CA VAL A 190 10.96 -14.02 11.99
C VAL A 190 9.55 -13.46 12.09
N GLU A 191 9.07 -13.34 13.33
CA GLU A 191 7.82 -12.62 13.61
C GLU A 191 8.06 -11.12 13.48
N PHE A 192 7.18 -10.45 12.71
CA PHE A 192 7.14 -9.00 12.63
C PHE A 192 6.21 -8.46 13.71
N SER A 193 6.74 -7.55 14.53
CA SER A 193 5.99 -6.91 15.60
C SER A 193 4.97 -5.92 15.03
N ASN A 194 4.03 -5.52 15.88
CA ASN A 194 3.03 -4.55 15.47
C ASN A 194 3.63 -3.19 15.09
N ASP A 195 4.67 -2.77 15.78
CA ASP A 195 5.30 -1.46 15.56
C ASP A 195 6.15 -1.46 14.28
N GLU A 196 6.77 -2.59 13.94
CA GLU A 196 7.50 -2.74 12.68
C GLU A 196 6.56 -2.64 11.47
N MET A 197 5.38 -3.27 11.54
CA MET A 197 4.39 -3.12 10.47
C MET A 197 3.86 -1.68 10.37
N LYS A 198 3.80 -0.93 11.49
CA LYS A 198 3.43 0.49 11.46
C LYS A 198 4.52 1.31 10.77
N GLN A 199 5.79 1.05 11.07
CA GLN A 199 6.93 1.70 10.41
C GLN A 199 6.90 1.50 8.90
N VAL A 200 6.60 0.29 8.43
CA VAL A 200 6.43 0.04 6.99
C VAL A 200 5.26 0.84 6.43
N ALA A 201 4.10 0.86 7.12
CA ALA A 201 2.95 1.64 6.68
C ALA A 201 3.28 3.15 6.53
N ARG A 202 3.97 3.72 7.52
CA ARG A 202 4.44 5.12 7.51
C ARG A 202 5.20 5.46 6.25
N TYR A 203 6.24 4.67 5.94
CA TYR A 203 7.08 4.91 4.76
C TYR A 203 6.24 5.02 3.48
N PHE A 204 5.26 4.13 3.28
CA PHE A 204 4.44 4.15 2.06
C PHE A 204 3.46 5.33 2.04
N VAL A 205 2.88 5.72 3.18
CA VAL A 205 2.01 6.91 3.28
C VAL A 205 2.80 8.20 2.98
N ASP A 206 4.02 8.30 3.49
CA ASP A 206 4.91 9.43 3.23
C ASP A 206 5.42 9.44 1.79
N LYS A 207 5.68 8.28 1.20
CA LYS A 207 6.07 8.15 -0.21
C LYS A 207 4.92 8.51 -1.16
N GLU A 208 3.69 8.12 -0.81
CA GLU A 208 2.47 8.45 -1.56
C GLU A 208 2.30 9.96 -1.71
N THR A 209 2.55 10.71 -0.63
CA THR A 209 2.47 12.18 -0.63
C THR A 209 3.70 12.86 -1.24
N SER A 210 4.88 12.26 -1.15
CA SER A 210 6.14 12.93 -1.53
C SER A 210 6.63 12.69 -2.95
N ARG A 211 6.17 11.68 -3.72
CA ARG A 211 6.58 11.37 -5.13
C ARG A 211 8.10 11.53 -5.41
N LYS A 212 8.99 11.32 -4.42
CA LYS A 212 10.38 11.84 -4.44
C LYS A 212 11.49 10.83 -4.72
N THR A 213 11.20 9.55 -4.94
CA THR A 213 12.26 8.55 -5.14
C THR A 213 12.19 7.90 -6.52
N SER A 214 13.36 7.75 -7.16
CA SER A 214 13.54 7.04 -8.42
C SER A 214 13.65 5.51 -8.24
N ALA A 215 13.79 5.05 -6.99
CA ALA A 215 13.83 3.64 -6.63
C ALA A 215 12.39 3.11 -6.47
N ARG A 216 11.97 2.32 -7.47
CA ARG A 216 10.63 1.70 -7.50
C ARG A 216 10.57 0.35 -6.79
N ASN A 217 11.71 -0.28 -6.57
CA ASN A 217 11.80 -1.59 -5.93
C ASN A 217 12.37 -1.39 -4.53
N ALA A 218 11.51 -1.50 -3.52
CA ALA A 218 11.87 -1.38 -2.12
C ALA A 218 11.36 -2.60 -1.35
N PHE A 219 12.23 -3.21 -0.56
CA PHE A 219 11.95 -4.39 0.24
C PHE A 219 12.13 -4.02 1.71
N PHE A 220 11.03 -4.04 2.45
CA PHE A 220 11.01 -3.79 3.89
C PHE A 220 11.20 -5.10 4.62
N GLY A 221 12.19 -5.20 5.49
CA GLY A 221 12.48 -6.47 6.15
C GLY A 221 13.40 -6.36 7.35
N LYS A 222 13.62 -7.50 7.98
CA LYS A 222 14.61 -7.67 9.04
C LYS A 222 15.86 -8.30 8.49
N ILE A 223 17.00 -7.88 9.01
CA ILE A 223 18.26 -8.58 8.77
C ILE A 223 18.19 -9.95 9.44
N SER A 224 18.10 -11.02 8.66
CA SER A 224 18.10 -12.39 9.18
C SER A 224 19.51 -12.86 9.50
N ARG A 225 20.49 -12.45 8.68
CA ARG A 225 21.90 -12.85 8.82
C ARG A 225 22.87 -11.79 8.31
N ILE A 226 24.01 -11.69 8.99
CA ILE A 226 25.16 -10.91 8.55
C ILE A 226 26.37 -11.84 8.47
N ARG A 227 27.04 -11.89 7.32
CA ARG A 227 28.30 -12.60 7.13
C ARG A 227 29.39 -11.57 6.82
N LYS A 228 30.22 -11.30 7.81
CA LYS A 228 31.34 -10.36 7.69
C LYS A 228 32.51 -11.04 6.98
N GLY A 229 33.00 -10.43 5.90
CA GLY A 229 34.27 -10.78 5.25
C GLY A 229 35.34 -9.72 5.53
N ASP A 230 36.47 -9.82 4.84
CA ASP A 230 37.63 -8.96 5.09
C ASP A 230 37.37 -7.50 4.72
N ILE A 231 36.72 -7.27 3.57
CA ILE A 231 36.44 -5.93 3.02
C ILE A 231 34.94 -5.61 3.07
N GLN A 232 34.11 -6.63 2.79
CA GLN A 232 32.68 -6.48 2.61
C GLN A 232 31.91 -7.50 3.43
N SER A 233 30.66 -7.17 3.70
CA SER A 233 29.72 -8.00 4.44
C SER A 233 28.52 -8.34 3.56
N VAL A 234 28.11 -9.59 3.61
CA VAL A 234 26.85 -10.06 3.00
C VAL A 234 25.74 -9.92 4.04
N ILE A 235 24.66 -9.25 3.66
CA ILE A 235 23.48 -9.03 4.48
C ILE A 235 22.33 -9.80 3.83
N GLU A 236 21.74 -10.73 4.58
CA GLU A 236 20.50 -11.41 4.19
C GLU A 236 19.34 -10.74 4.92
N ILE A 237 18.31 -10.36 4.17
CA ILE A 237 17.15 -9.61 4.63
C ILE A 237 15.91 -10.41 4.32
N LEU A 238 15.11 -10.72 5.34
CA LEU A 238 13.80 -11.31 5.15
C LEU A 238 12.77 -10.20 5.14
N SER A 239 12.11 -10.02 4.01
CA SER A 239 11.07 -9.00 3.84
C SER A 239 9.77 -9.37 4.58
N VAL A 240 8.95 -8.37 4.89
CA VAL A 240 7.61 -8.56 5.48
C VAL A 240 6.71 -9.42 4.58
N ALA A 241 6.95 -9.40 3.26
CA ALA A 241 6.23 -10.24 2.31
C ALA A 241 6.75 -11.69 2.25
N GLY A 242 7.84 -12.03 2.94
CA GLY A 242 8.41 -13.38 2.98
C GLY A 242 9.55 -13.64 1.99
N HIS A 243 9.92 -12.67 1.15
CA HIS A 243 11.06 -12.78 0.24
C HIS A 243 12.39 -12.56 0.96
N THR A 244 13.40 -13.35 0.62
CA THR A 244 14.80 -13.10 1.02
C THR A 244 15.48 -12.22 -0.02
N VAL A 245 16.11 -11.14 0.45
CA VAL A 245 16.92 -10.22 -0.35
C VAL A 245 18.34 -10.22 0.20
N VAL A 246 19.31 -10.33 -0.70
CA VAL A 246 20.74 -10.32 -0.39
C VAL A 246 21.34 -9.00 -0.84
N ALA A 247 22.07 -8.34 0.05
CA ALA A 247 22.85 -7.15 -0.23
C ALA A 247 24.32 -7.37 0.15
N VAL A 248 25.25 -6.76 -0.58
CA VAL A 248 26.66 -6.72 -0.20
C VAL A 248 27.09 -5.27 0.00
N ILE A 249 27.58 -4.97 1.21
CA ILE A 249 28.01 -3.63 1.60
C ILE A 249 29.44 -3.65 2.16
N THR A 250 30.10 -2.49 2.20
CA THR A 250 31.42 -2.38 2.84
C THR A 250 31.30 -2.56 4.36
N ASN A 251 32.36 -3.07 4.98
CA ASN A 251 32.43 -3.20 6.45
C ASN A 251 32.28 -1.84 7.17
N ASP A 252 32.74 -0.77 6.52
CA ASP A 252 32.54 0.61 6.97
C ASP A 252 31.04 0.99 6.97
N SER A 253 30.32 0.68 5.89
CA SER A 253 28.87 0.94 5.81
C SER A 253 28.09 0.11 6.83
N LEU A 254 28.47 -1.15 7.05
CA LEU A 254 27.89 -2.00 8.09
C LEU A 254 27.99 -1.34 9.46
N SER A 255 29.18 -0.82 9.78
CA SER A 255 29.49 -0.20 11.07
C SER A 255 28.78 1.15 11.23
N ARG A 256 28.84 2.00 10.21
CA ARG A 256 28.21 3.32 10.18
C ARG A 256 26.69 3.26 10.33
N LEU A 257 26.05 2.29 9.68
CA LEU A 257 24.60 2.10 9.75
C LEU A 257 24.16 1.32 11.00
N GLY A 258 25.10 0.85 11.83
CA GLY A 258 24.80 0.13 13.07
C GLY A 258 24.03 -1.18 12.86
N LEU A 259 24.22 -1.83 11.70
CA LEU A 259 23.40 -2.98 11.32
C LEU A 259 23.70 -4.21 12.16
N ARG A 260 22.62 -4.86 12.63
CA ARG A 260 22.68 -6.08 13.43
C ARG A 260 21.54 -7.01 13.03
N PRO A 261 21.69 -8.35 13.21
CA PRO A 261 20.57 -9.27 13.03
C PRO A 261 19.34 -8.82 13.83
N GLY A 262 18.16 -8.95 13.23
CA GLY A 262 16.88 -8.50 13.77
C GLY A 262 16.54 -7.03 13.53
N ALA A 263 17.49 -6.18 13.10
CA ALA A 263 17.20 -4.78 12.78
C ALA A 263 16.29 -4.66 11.55
N MET A 264 15.32 -3.74 11.61
CA MET A 264 14.51 -3.33 10.46
C MET A 264 15.35 -2.50 9.49
N ILE A 265 15.19 -2.77 8.21
CA ILE A 265 15.92 -2.10 7.12
C ILE A 265 15.02 -2.02 5.88
N ILE A 266 15.30 -1.03 5.03
CA ILE A 266 14.76 -0.92 3.68
C ILE A 266 15.90 -1.27 2.70
N ALA A 267 15.69 -2.30 1.89
CA ALA A 267 16.58 -2.62 0.78
C ALA A 267 15.97 -2.09 -0.53
N GLU A 268 16.65 -1.17 -1.18
CA GLU A 268 16.20 -0.57 -2.44
C GLU A 268 17.10 -0.98 -3.61
N VAL A 269 16.49 -1.21 -4.78
CA VAL A 269 17.23 -1.45 -6.03
C VAL A 269 16.63 -0.61 -7.16
N LYS A 270 17.50 0.03 -7.94
CA LYS A 270 17.04 0.85 -9.07
C LYS A 270 16.52 -0.04 -10.20
N ALA A 271 15.42 0.37 -10.84
CA ALA A 271 14.78 -0.40 -11.92
C ALA A 271 15.71 -0.76 -13.10
N PRO A 272 16.67 0.09 -13.52
CA PRO A 272 17.66 -0.29 -14.56
C PRO A 272 18.64 -1.39 -14.16
N TRP A 273 18.73 -1.75 -12.87
CA TRP A 273 19.59 -2.83 -12.37
C TRP A 273 18.84 -4.16 -12.20
N VAL A 274 17.52 -4.15 -12.43
CA VAL A 274 16.69 -5.36 -12.44
C VAL A 274 16.64 -5.90 -13.86
N THR A 275 17.12 -7.12 -14.05
CA THR A 275 17.11 -7.83 -15.34
C THR A 275 15.93 -8.78 -15.41
N VAL A 276 15.27 -8.86 -16.57
CA VAL A 276 14.19 -9.81 -16.85
C VAL A 276 14.74 -10.95 -17.72
N TYR A 277 14.45 -12.19 -17.33
CA TYR A 277 14.81 -13.40 -18.05
C TYR A 277 13.53 -14.15 -18.44
N LYS A 278 13.32 -14.39 -19.74
CA LYS A 278 12.23 -15.24 -20.22
C LYS A 278 12.71 -16.70 -20.28
N SER A 279 12.38 -17.46 -19.25
CA SER A 279 12.83 -18.85 -19.07
C SER A 279 11.92 -19.59 -18.10
N ASP A 280 11.67 -20.87 -18.33
CA ASP A 280 10.90 -21.73 -17.42
C ASP A 280 11.69 -22.08 -16.15
N LYS A 281 13.03 -22.14 -16.28
CA LYS A 281 13.95 -22.46 -15.18
C LYS A 281 14.62 -21.19 -14.66
N GLU A 282 15.02 -21.24 -13.40
CA GLU A 282 15.83 -20.18 -12.79
C GLU A 282 17.08 -19.91 -13.65
N PRO A 283 17.35 -18.64 -14.02
CA PRO A 283 18.45 -18.32 -14.89
C PRO A 283 19.79 -18.64 -14.22
N ASN A 284 20.70 -19.25 -14.97
CA ASN A 284 22.08 -19.42 -14.54
C ASN A 284 22.81 -18.07 -14.63
N SER A 285 22.72 -17.27 -13.57
CA SER A 285 23.22 -15.90 -13.50
C SER A 285 23.98 -15.65 -12.20
N THR A 286 24.83 -14.62 -12.19
CA THR A 286 25.53 -14.16 -10.97
C THR A 286 24.65 -13.32 -10.05
N ALA A 287 23.42 -12.99 -10.48
CA ALA A 287 22.44 -12.31 -9.65
C ALA A 287 22.02 -13.19 -8.46
N GLN A 288 22.30 -12.74 -7.24
CA GLN A 288 21.94 -13.46 -6.01
C GLN A 288 20.48 -13.25 -5.60
N ASN A 289 19.83 -12.22 -6.15
CA ASN A 289 18.41 -11.99 -5.97
C ASN A 289 17.71 -12.43 -7.25
N SER A 290 16.81 -13.40 -7.14
CA SER A 290 16.12 -14.03 -8.27
C SER A 290 14.70 -14.38 -7.84
N PHE A 291 13.72 -13.88 -8.58
CA PHE A 291 12.30 -14.06 -8.28
C PHE A 291 11.54 -14.46 -9.53
N ARG A 292 10.75 -15.53 -9.43
CA ARG A 292 9.81 -15.91 -10.49
C ARG A 292 8.56 -15.04 -10.40
N GLY A 293 8.05 -14.62 -11.56
CA GLY A 293 6.85 -13.81 -11.64
C GLY A 293 6.18 -13.83 -13.01
N ILE A 294 5.12 -13.04 -13.13
CA ILE A 294 4.34 -12.88 -14.36
C ILE A 294 4.41 -11.42 -14.78
N VAL A 295 4.67 -11.17 -16.06
CA VAL A 295 4.64 -9.81 -16.61
C VAL A 295 3.20 -9.28 -16.55
N GLN A 296 2.97 -8.25 -15.77
CA GLN A 296 1.65 -7.68 -15.56
C GLN A 296 1.35 -6.53 -16.52
N ARG A 297 2.36 -5.70 -16.80
CA ARG A 297 2.23 -4.52 -17.65
C ARG A 297 3.55 -4.20 -18.33
N ILE A 298 3.47 -3.75 -19.58
CA ILE A 298 4.62 -3.20 -20.32
C ILE A 298 4.29 -1.79 -20.80
N THR A 299 4.99 -0.78 -20.29
CA THR A 299 4.94 0.59 -20.82
C THR A 299 6.06 0.75 -21.84
N ARG A 300 5.70 0.80 -23.12
CA ARG A 300 6.66 0.86 -24.23
C ARG A 300 7.11 2.29 -24.48
N GLY A 301 8.42 2.50 -24.54
CA GLY A 301 9.03 3.77 -24.95
C GLY A 301 9.85 3.63 -26.23
N LYS A 302 10.29 4.77 -26.79
CA LYS A 302 11.11 4.79 -28.01
C LYS A 302 12.50 4.19 -27.82
N VAL A 303 13.04 4.27 -26.60
CA VAL A 303 14.42 3.87 -26.25
C VAL A 303 14.41 2.75 -25.22
N ALA A 304 13.63 2.93 -24.17
CA ALA A 304 13.50 1.99 -23.08
C ALA A 304 12.04 1.62 -22.87
N SER A 305 11.84 0.41 -22.38
CA SER A 305 10.54 -0.12 -21.98
C SER A 305 10.57 -0.45 -20.50
N GLU A 306 9.50 -0.08 -19.84
CA GLU A 306 9.26 -0.41 -18.45
C GLU A 306 8.44 -1.69 -18.39
N VAL A 307 8.98 -2.69 -17.71
CA VAL A 307 8.34 -3.99 -17.51
C VAL A 307 8.04 -4.13 -16.03
N VAL A 308 6.76 -4.28 -15.70
CA VAL A 308 6.28 -4.54 -14.34
C VAL A 308 5.99 -6.03 -14.23
N VAL A 309 6.71 -6.70 -13.34
CA VAL A 309 6.58 -8.14 -13.08
C VAL A 309 6.01 -8.35 -11.70
N ARG A 310 4.88 -9.06 -11.62
CA ARG A 310 4.29 -9.47 -10.35
C ARG A 310 4.94 -10.77 -9.88
N VAL A 311 5.58 -10.75 -8.72
CA VAL A 311 6.13 -11.94 -8.07
C VAL A 311 5.16 -12.49 -7.01
N ALA A 312 5.54 -13.56 -6.31
CA ALA A 312 4.73 -14.13 -5.23
C ALA A 312 4.33 -13.06 -4.20
N ASP A 313 3.22 -13.29 -3.48
CA ASP A 313 2.71 -12.38 -2.44
C ASP A 313 2.38 -10.95 -2.93
N GLY A 314 2.16 -10.77 -4.23
CA GLY A 314 1.62 -9.54 -4.81
C GLY A 314 2.62 -8.40 -4.97
N LEU A 315 3.90 -8.61 -4.65
CA LEU A 315 4.96 -7.63 -4.90
C LEU A 315 5.15 -7.40 -6.41
N GLU A 316 5.14 -6.14 -6.86
CA GLU A 316 5.46 -5.80 -8.24
C GLU A 316 6.88 -5.23 -8.35
N LEU A 317 7.71 -5.87 -9.16
CA LEU A 317 9.07 -5.43 -9.46
C LEU A 317 9.11 -4.73 -10.82
N CYS A 318 9.67 -3.52 -10.83
CA CYS A 318 9.85 -2.70 -12.00
C CYS A 318 11.26 -2.88 -12.56
N SER A 319 11.34 -3.22 -13.84
CA SER A 319 12.56 -3.27 -14.62
C SER A 319 12.49 -2.25 -15.76
N ILE A 320 13.61 -1.55 -16.00
CA ILE A 320 13.77 -0.70 -17.18
C ILE A 320 14.82 -1.36 -18.07
N ILE A 321 14.37 -1.85 -19.23
CA ILE A 321 15.21 -2.48 -20.25
C ILE A 321 15.15 -1.67 -21.55
N THR A 322 16.12 -1.86 -22.44
CA THR A 322 16.01 -1.26 -23.79
C THR A 322 14.84 -1.88 -24.54
N GLU A 323 14.13 -1.09 -25.35
CA GLU A 323 13.04 -1.64 -26.17
C GLU A 323 13.56 -2.71 -27.15
N GLU A 324 14.80 -2.54 -27.63
CA GLU A 324 15.49 -3.56 -28.43
C GLU A 324 15.66 -4.89 -27.68
N SER A 325 16.06 -4.87 -26.40
CA SER A 325 16.19 -6.09 -25.60
C SER A 325 14.83 -6.76 -25.36
N ARG A 326 13.78 -5.95 -25.10
CA ARG A 326 12.41 -6.46 -24.93
C ARG A 326 11.93 -7.17 -26.18
N GLN A 327 12.19 -6.59 -27.36
CA GLN A 327 11.83 -7.18 -28.65
C GLN A 327 12.64 -8.45 -28.93
N ARG A 328 13.96 -8.42 -28.67
CA ARG A 328 14.87 -9.54 -28.90
C ARG A 328 14.49 -10.80 -28.11
N ILE A 329 14.05 -10.61 -26.87
CA ILE A 329 13.63 -11.70 -25.97
C ILE A 329 12.10 -11.94 -26.05
N ASP A 330 11.40 -11.17 -26.88
CA ASP A 330 9.94 -11.22 -27.10
C ASP A 330 9.13 -11.26 -25.79
N ILE A 331 9.42 -10.34 -24.87
CA ILE A 331 8.70 -10.25 -23.58
C ILE A 331 7.31 -9.62 -23.82
N ARG A 332 6.26 -10.32 -23.41
CA ARG A 332 4.85 -9.94 -23.56
C ARG A 332 4.14 -9.93 -22.20
N GLU A 333 3.02 -9.23 -22.14
CA GLU A 333 2.14 -9.29 -20.97
C GLU A 333 1.60 -10.72 -20.79
N ASN A 334 1.49 -11.14 -19.54
CA ASN A 334 1.18 -12.50 -19.08
C ASN A 334 2.26 -13.56 -19.30
N ASP A 335 3.45 -13.19 -19.79
CA ASP A 335 4.58 -14.12 -19.83
C ASP A 335 5.04 -14.46 -18.41
N GLU A 336 5.36 -15.73 -18.17
CA GLU A 336 6.13 -16.14 -17.00
C GLU A 336 7.61 -15.82 -17.22
N VAL A 337 8.21 -15.11 -16.26
CA VAL A 337 9.58 -14.63 -16.33
C VAL A 337 10.27 -14.75 -14.97
N TRP A 338 11.59 -14.68 -14.98
CA TRP A 338 12.40 -14.44 -13.81
C TRP A 338 12.89 -13.00 -13.81
N VAL A 339 12.93 -12.37 -12.64
CA VAL A 339 13.58 -11.09 -12.44
C VAL A 339 14.75 -11.27 -11.49
N GLY A 340 15.90 -10.70 -11.84
CA GLY A 340 17.09 -10.83 -11.02
C GLY A 340 17.94 -9.58 -10.99
N PHE A 341 18.59 -9.36 -9.85
CA PHE A 341 19.52 -8.26 -9.64
C PHE A 341 20.66 -8.66 -8.71
N ASN A 342 21.79 -7.99 -8.90
CA ASN A 342 23.00 -8.30 -8.14
C ASN A 342 22.92 -7.73 -6.72
N ALA A 343 23.42 -8.46 -5.72
CA ALA A 343 23.48 -7.99 -4.34
C ALA A 343 24.28 -6.68 -4.16
N PHE A 344 25.24 -6.38 -5.04
CA PHE A 344 25.96 -5.11 -5.07
C PHE A 344 25.13 -3.90 -5.53
N SER A 345 24.00 -4.15 -6.20
CA SER A 345 23.09 -3.11 -6.69
C SER A 345 22.04 -2.68 -5.65
N VAL A 346 22.03 -3.33 -4.49
CA VAL A 346 21.09 -3.07 -3.40
C VAL A 346 21.66 -2.00 -2.49
N VAL A 347 20.87 -0.95 -2.24
CA VAL A 347 21.16 0.12 -1.29
C VAL A 347 20.35 -0.12 -0.02
N LEU A 348 20.99 -0.03 1.14
CA LEU A 348 20.33 -0.22 2.43
C LEU A 348 20.08 1.12 3.11
N HIS A 349 18.86 1.31 3.60
CA HIS A 349 18.44 2.46 4.39
C HIS A 349 17.95 2.00 5.75
N VAL A 350 18.48 2.63 6.79
CA VAL A 350 17.95 2.58 8.17
C VAL A 350 17.05 3.79 8.33
N ASP A 351 15.85 3.55 8.84
CA ASP A 351 14.92 4.60 9.30
C ASP A 351 15.26 5.03 10.73
#